data_AF-K8F3A8-F1
#
_entry.id   AF-K8F3A8-F1
#
_cell.length_a   1.000
_cell.length_b   1.000
_cell.length_c   1.000
_cell.angle_alpha   90.00
_cell.angle_beta   90.00
_cell.angle_gamma   90.00
#
_symmetry.space_group_name_H-M   'P 1'
#
loop_
_entity.id
_entity.type
_entity.pdbx_description
1 polymer ?
#
loop_
_entity_poly.entity_id
_entity_poly.type
_entity_poly.pdbx_seq_one_letter_code
_entity_poly.pdbx_strand_id
1 'polypeptide(L)'
;MTIVNVGASEKDDVPVGAKVRVNKSVVVYHVPKTKGAATDLNGMEGEVAQRADDLDGTYISANLPVKVALPNPDGSGKTFLVHVTADEIEIL
;
A
#
# COMPACT_ATOMS: atom_id res chain seq x y z
N MET A 1 30.64 -11.04 9.77
CA MET A 1 29.80 -10.22 10.68
C MET A 1 28.58 -9.81 9.88
N THR A 2 27.51 -10.59 9.96
CA THR A 2 26.26 -10.30 9.24
C THR A 2 25.64 -9.07 9.89
N ILE A 3 25.54 -7.98 9.14
CA ILE A 3 24.70 -6.85 9.54
C ILE A 3 23.25 -7.34 9.46
N VAL A 4 22.72 -7.79 10.60
CA VAL A 4 21.29 -7.94 10.78
C VAL A 4 20.70 -6.55 10.72
N ASN A 5 19.92 -6.26 9.69
CA ASN A 5 19.12 -5.05 9.60
C ASN A 5 18.02 -5.15 10.67
N VAL A 6 18.33 -4.66 11.87
CA VAL A 6 17.39 -4.58 12.99
C VAL A 6 16.47 -3.39 12.72
N GLY A 7 15.37 -3.63 12.00
CA GLY A 7 14.46 -2.55 11.62
C GLY A 7 13.07 -2.91 11.12
N ALA A 8 12.71 -4.19 10.99
CA ALA A 8 11.35 -4.58 10.62
C ALA A 8 10.67 -5.22 11.83
N SER A 9 9.69 -4.52 12.39
CA SER A 9 8.77 -5.13 13.35
C SER A 9 7.98 -6.23 12.62
N GLU A 10 7.67 -7.34 13.29
CA GLU A 10 6.95 -8.49 12.69
C GLU A 10 5.55 -8.14 12.14
N LYS A 11 5.06 -6.90 12.33
CA LYS A 11 3.81 -6.38 11.77
C LYS A 11 3.98 -5.56 10.48
N ASP A 12 5.20 -5.15 10.14
CA ASP A 12 5.50 -4.34 8.95
C ASP A 12 5.90 -5.18 7.73
N ASP A 13 6.08 -6.49 7.88
CA ASP A 13 6.48 -7.40 6.80
C ASP A 13 5.25 -7.86 6.00
N VAL A 14 4.63 -6.92 5.29
CA VAL A 14 3.59 -7.26 4.31
C VAL A 14 4.29 -7.68 3.01
N PRO A 15 4.17 -8.95 2.58
CA PRO A 15 4.91 -9.42 1.42
C PRO A 15 4.35 -8.84 0.13
N VAL A 16 5.24 -8.56 -0.83
CA VAL A 16 4.85 -8.17 -2.19
C VAL A 16 4.10 -9.33 -2.85
N GLY A 17 2.97 -9.02 -3.48
CA GLY A 17 2.03 -10.00 -4.04
C GLY A 17 0.97 -10.51 -3.04
N ALA A 18 1.00 -10.08 -1.78
CA ALA A 18 -0.05 -10.41 -0.82
C ALA A 18 -1.38 -9.76 -1.22
N LYS A 19 -2.48 -10.52 -1.09
CA LYS A 19 -3.83 -9.96 -1.17
C LYS A 19 -4.13 -9.25 0.13
N VAL A 20 -4.60 -8.02 0.02
CA VAL A 20 -4.86 -7.17 1.18
C VAL A 20 -6.19 -6.46 1.05
N ARG A 21 -6.81 -6.18 2.19
CA ARG A 21 -8.01 -5.36 2.30
C ARG A 21 -7.72 -4.15 3.17
N VAL A 22 -8.16 -2.98 2.74
CA VAL A 22 -8.06 -1.76 3.54
C VAL A 22 -9.07 -1.81 4.67
N ASN A 23 -8.63 -1.74 5.92
CA ASN A 23 -9.49 -1.86 7.11
C ASN A 23 -9.80 -0.50 7.78
N LYS A 24 -9.07 0.57 7.43
CA LYS A 24 -9.27 1.94 7.93
C LYS A 24 -9.81 2.87 6.84
N SER A 25 -10.37 4.01 7.23
CA SER A 25 -10.79 5.04 6.27
C SER A 25 -9.54 5.79 5.80
N VAL A 26 -9.21 5.61 4.51
CA VAL A 26 -8.08 6.26 3.86
C VAL A 26 -8.63 7.00 2.65
N VAL A 27 -8.57 8.33 2.69
CA VAL A 27 -9.14 9.19 1.65
C VAL A 27 -8.04 9.66 0.70
N VAL A 28 -8.19 9.34 -0.58
CA VAL A 28 -7.24 9.71 -1.64
C VAL A 28 -7.89 10.53 -2.74
N TYR A 29 -7.08 11.33 -3.44
CA TYR A 29 -7.55 12.29 -4.46
C TYR A 29 -6.90 12.10 -5.84
N HIS A 30 -5.94 11.18 -5.96
CA HIS A 30 -5.17 10.94 -7.19
C HIS A 30 -5.75 9.82 -8.07
N VAL A 31 -6.96 9.35 -7.77
CA VAL A 31 -7.63 8.29 -8.53
C VAL A 31 -7.84 8.75 -9.99
N PRO A 32 -7.44 7.96 -10.99
CA PRO A 32 -7.61 8.33 -12.39
C PRO A 32 -9.09 8.54 -12.73
N LYS A 33 -9.38 9.57 -13.55
CA LYS A 33 -10.73 10.02 -13.97
C LYS A 33 -11.61 10.66 -12.89
N THR A 34 -11.33 10.42 -11.61
CA THR A 34 -11.96 11.13 -10.48
C THR A 34 -10.97 12.07 -9.77
N LYS A 35 -9.94 12.53 -10.49
CA LYS A 35 -8.89 13.41 -9.93
C LYS A 35 -9.52 14.64 -9.27
N GLY A 36 -9.22 14.83 -7.98
CA GLY A 36 -9.77 15.92 -7.16
C GLY A 36 -11.04 15.58 -6.38
N ALA A 37 -11.63 14.39 -6.58
CA ALA A 37 -12.72 13.89 -5.73
C ALA A 37 -12.16 13.01 -4.60
N ALA A 38 -12.69 13.19 -3.39
CA ALA A 38 -12.37 12.35 -2.25
C ALA A 38 -12.87 10.92 -2.49
N THR A 39 -11.95 9.96 -2.50
CA THR A 39 -12.28 8.52 -2.61
C THR A 39 -11.84 7.83 -1.32
N ASP A 40 -12.79 7.29 -0.56
CA ASP A 40 -12.50 6.44 0.60
C ASP A 40 -12.18 5.01 0.13
N LEU A 41 -11.08 4.47 0.62
CA LEU A 41 -10.59 3.13 0.29
C LEU A 41 -11.06 2.06 1.26
N ASN A 42 -11.79 2.41 2.33
CA ASN A 42 -12.23 1.46 3.34
C ASN A 42 -12.98 0.27 2.72
N GLY A 43 -12.54 -0.93 3.07
CA GLY A 43 -13.13 -2.17 2.61
C GLY A 43 -12.72 -2.59 1.20
N MET A 44 -11.96 -1.78 0.46
CA MET A 44 -11.43 -2.16 -0.86
C MET A 44 -10.34 -3.22 -0.74
N GLU A 45 -10.35 -4.16 -1.69
CA GLU A 45 -9.38 -5.25 -1.78
C GLU A 45 -8.42 -5.02 -2.95
N GLY A 46 -7.17 -5.43 -2.78
CA GLY A 46 -6.13 -5.28 -3.77
C GLY A 46 -4.94 -6.18 -3.50
N GLU A 47 -3.83 -5.86 -4.15
CA GLU A 47 -2.58 -6.60 -4.05
C GLU A 47 -1.42 -5.66 -3.75
N VAL A 48 -0.48 -6.11 -2.91
CA VAL A 48 0.72 -5.34 -2.59
C VAL A 48 1.66 -5.37 -3.78
N ALA A 49 1.83 -4.22 -4.44
CA ALA A 49 2.63 -4.10 -5.65
C ALA A 49 4.13 -3.92 -5.34
N GLN A 50 4.46 -3.17 -4.29
CA GLN A 50 5.85 -2.86 -3.95
C GLN A 50 6.00 -2.38 -2.50
N ARG A 51 7.24 -2.42 -2.03
CA ARG A 51 7.73 -1.73 -0.84
C ARG A 51 8.40 -0.42 -1.23
N ALA A 52 8.04 0.66 -0.53
CA ALA A 52 8.56 2.01 -0.73
C ALA A 52 9.57 2.41 0.36
N ASP A 53 9.93 1.49 1.24
CA ASP A 53 10.98 1.61 2.27
C ASP A 53 12.32 0.99 1.86
N ASP A 54 12.37 0.30 0.71
CA ASP A 54 13.61 -0.18 0.08
C ASP A 54 13.78 0.44 -1.30
N LEU A 55 14.94 1.06 -1.52
CA LEU A 55 15.37 1.57 -2.82
C LEU A 55 16.76 1.02 -3.13
N ASP A 56 16.84 0.05 -4.04
CA ASP A 56 18.09 -0.58 -4.48
C ASP A 56 18.94 -1.10 -3.30
N GLY A 57 18.29 -1.67 -2.27
CA GLY A 57 18.95 -2.17 -1.06
C GLY A 57 19.33 -1.09 -0.05
N THR A 58 18.90 0.15 -0.26
CA THR A 58 19.02 1.25 0.71
C THR A 58 17.66 1.47 1.39
N TYR A 59 17.65 1.36 2.71
CA TYR A 59 16.47 1.71 3.50
C TYR A 59 16.16 3.20 3.39
N ILE A 60 14.91 3.52 3.04
CA ILE A 60 14.39 4.88 2.95
C ILE A 60 13.24 5.07 3.94
N SER A 61 13.15 6.26 4.54
CA SER A 61 12.23 6.56 5.64
C SER A 61 10.82 6.92 5.17
N ALA A 62 10.24 6.14 4.25
CA ALA A 62 8.87 6.34 3.79
C ALA A 62 7.89 6.13 4.96
N ASN A 63 7.05 7.12 5.23
CA ASN A 63 6.03 7.05 6.27
C ASN A 63 4.84 6.14 5.89
N LEU A 64 4.63 5.91 4.60
CA LEU A 64 3.63 5.01 4.02
C LEU A 64 4.35 3.96 3.16
N PRO A 65 5.01 2.95 3.77
CA PRO A 65 5.96 2.09 3.08
C PRO A 65 5.30 1.04 2.17
N VAL A 66 4.01 0.75 2.33
CA VAL A 66 3.32 -0.29 1.57
C VAL A 66 2.63 0.31 0.36
N LYS A 67 2.97 -0.17 -0.84
CA LYS A 67 2.34 0.26 -2.08
C LYS A 67 1.34 -0.80 -2.55
N VAL A 68 0.07 -0.46 -2.59
CA VAL A 68 -1.03 -1.37 -2.94
C VAL A 68 -1.63 -0.98 -4.27
N ALA A 69 -1.87 -1.96 -5.14
CA ALA A 69 -2.64 -1.83 -6.38
C ALA A 69 -4.11 -2.13 -6.09
N LEU A 70 -4.95 -1.09 -6.18
CA LEU A 70 -6.40 -1.19 -6.01
C LEU A 70 -7.12 -1.01 -7.34
N PRO A 71 -8.28 -1.67 -7.54
CA PRO A 71 -9.11 -1.45 -8.72
C PRO A 71 -9.71 -0.04 -8.69
N ASN A 72 -9.79 0.61 -9.85
CA ASN A 72 -10.40 1.92 -9.97
C ASN A 72 -11.94 1.80 -9.77
N PRO A 73 -12.55 2.60 -8.86
CA PRO A 73 -14.00 2.60 -8.65
C PRO A 73 -14.83 3.00 -9.88
N ASP A 74 -14.24 3.64 -10.90
CA ASP A 74 -14.90 4.00 -12.17
C ASP A 74 -15.33 2.79 -13.03
N GLY A 75 -15.02 1.55 -12.62
CA GLY A 75 -15.39 0.34 -13.38
C GLY A 75 -14.58 0.14 -14.66
N SER A 76 -13.59 1.00 -14.92
CA SER A 76 -12.68 0.94 -16.08
C SER A 76 -11.76 -0.30 -16.13
N GLY A 77 -11.76 -1.15 -15.09
CA GLY A 77 -10.86 -2.31 -14.99
C GLY A 77 -9.38 -1.96 -14.84
N LYS A 78 -9.03 -0.68 -14.68
CA LYS A 78 -7.67 -0.21 -14.43
C LYS A 78 -7.39 -0.22 -12.93
N THR A 79 -6.15 -0.49 -12.54
CA THR A 79 -5.70 -0.32 -11.15
C THR A 79 -5.01 1.02 -10.96
N PHE A 80 -4.98 1.50 -9.73
CA PHE A 80 -4.16 2.63 -9.31
C PHE A 80 -3.35 2.23 -8.08
N LEU A 81 -2.24 2.93 -7.87
CA LEU A 81 -1.31 2.66 -6.79
C LEU A 81 -1.57 3.64 -5.66
N VAL A 82 -1.65 3.13 -4.43
CA VAL A 82 -1.76 3.92 -3.21
C VAL A 82 -0.66 3.51 -2.23
N HIS A 83 -0.16 4.48 -1.47
CA HIS A 83 0.73 4.22 -0.35
C HIS A 83 -0.09 4.19 0.93
N VAL A 84 0.10 3.14 1.73
CA VAL A 84 -0.58 2.90 3.00
C VAL A 84 0.43 2.38 4.02
N THR A 85 0.05 2.41 5.29
CA THR A 85 0.75 1.74 6.38
C THR A 85 0.27 0.31 6.56
N ALA A 86 1.07 -0.54 7.21
CA ALA A 86 0.67 -1.91 7.51
C ALA A 86 -0.56 -1.96 8.44
N ASP A 87 -0.73 -0.99 9.34
CA ASP A 87 -1.88 -0.90 10.23
C ASP A 87 -3.20 -0.49 9.54
N GLU A 88 -3.17 -0.02 8.29
CA GLU A 88 -4.35 0.37 7.51
C GLU A 88 -4.90 -0.75 6.62
N ILE A 89 -4.19 -1.89 6.59
CA ILE A 89 -4.51 -3.03 5.75
C ILE A 89 -4.53 -4.33 6.56
N GLU A 90 -5.26 -5.31 6.05
CA GLU A 90 -5.33 -6.67 6.58
C GLU A 90 -5.00 -7.64 5.44
N ILE A 91 -4.13 -8.61 5.69
CA ILE A 91 -3.76 -9.65 4.71
C ILE A 91 -4.89 -10.69 4.66
N LEU A 92 -5.26 -11.11 3.44
CA LEU A 92 -6.31 -12.10 3.16
C LEU A 92 -5.74 -13.50 2.89
#